data_AF-A0A3R6QFK5-F1
#
_entry.id   AF-A0A3R6QFK5-F1
#
_cell.length_a   1.000
_cell.length_b   1.000
_cell.length_c   1.000
_cell.angle_alpha   90.00
_cell.angle_beta   90.00
_cell.angle_gamma   90.00
#
_symmetry.space_group_name_H-M   'P 1'
#
loop_
_entity.id
_entity.type
_entity.pdbx_description
1 polymer ?
#
loop_
_entity_poly.entity_id
_entity_poly.type
_entity_poly.pdbx_seq_one_letter_code
_entity_poly.pdbx_strand_id
1 'polypeptide(L)'
;MNNTALGAENNKKQTINFISEAHEKFYYEKLKEVRYQDVYHKALCYCLGISDDTRRNINSIYDFKTGCVKTECLHEGWQTSGSMKVVRMAFNLYCNGTPSVDDYTKTEEQVNECRQYTVEDLFCCAYAPFFWQAIQIRYPEYATYNRELYALFGGAD
;
A
#
# COMPACT_ATOMS: atom_id res chain seq x y z
N MET A 1 -6.32 -47.23 -6.06
CA MET A 1 -5.47 -46.11 -6.49
C MET A 1 -5.95 -44.89 -5.71
N ASN A 2 -5.28 -44.59 -4.60
CA ASN A 2 -5.65 -43.49 -3.71
C ASN A 2 -4.69 -42.33 -3.99
N ASN A 3 -5.12 -41.38 -4.82
CA ASN A 3 -4.41 -40.11 -4.99
C ASN A 3 -5.11 -39.06 -4.14
N THR A 4 -4.87 -39.11 -2.83
CA THR A 4 -5.23 -38.02 -1.92
C THR A 4 -4.15 -36.94 -2.07
N ALA A 5 -4.48 -35.85 -2.76
CA ALA A 5 -3.65 -34.66 -2.82
C ALA A 5 -3.62 -33.97 -1.44
N LEU A 6 -2.76 -34.50 -0.56
CA LEU A 6 -2.29 -33.84 0.66
C LEU A 6 -1.34 -32.71 0.25
N GLY A 7 -1.90 -31.58 -0.17
CA GLY A 7 -1.08 -30.49 -0.71
C GLY A 7 -1.79 -29.15 -0.77
N ALA A 8 -2.44 -28.73 0.32
CA ALA A 8 -2.90 -27.33 0.47
C ALA A 8 -3.21 -26.97 1.95
N GLU A 9 -2.46 -27.48 2.93
CA GLU A 9 -2.60 -27.08 4.34
C GLU A 9 -1.42 -26.25 4.86
N ASN A 10 -0.80 -25.43 4.00
CA ASN A 10 0.13 -24.39 4.44
C ASN A 10 -0.54 -23.01 4.43
N ASN A 11 -1.78 -22.92 4.90
CA ASN A 11 -2.40 -21.63 5.25
C ASN A 11 -1.83 -21.12 6.57
N LYS A 12 -0.53 -20.82 6.63
CA LYS A 12 -0.02 -19.90 7.65
C LYS A 12 -0.61 -18.54 7.32
N LYS A 13 -1.78 -18.25 7.90
CA LYS A 13 -2.44 -16.95 7.84
C LYS A 13 -1.38 -15.92 8.23
N GLN A 14 -0.90 -15.16 7.24
CA GLN A 14 0.19 -14.21 7.46
C GLN A 14 -0.31 -13.19 8.49
N THR A 15 0.34 -13.14 9.65
CA THR A 15 -0.02 -12.17 10.70
C THR A 15 0.39 -10.80 10.19
N ILE A 16 -0.60 -9.96 9.88
CA ILE A 16 -0.36 -8.58 9.44
C ILE A 16 0.24 -7.83 10.63
N ASN A 17 1.42 -7.23 10.44
CA ASN A 17 2.05 -6.39 11.44
C ASN A 17 1.43 -4.98 11.44
N PHE A 18 0.98 -4.47 12.58
CA PHE A 18 0.46 -3.10 12.72
C PHE A 18 1.33 -2.28 13.66
N ILE A 19 1.51 -0.99 13.35
CA ILE A 19 2.28 -0.07 14.20
C ILE A 19 1.60 0.21 15.55
N SER A 20 0.28 0.06 15.60
CA SER A 20 -0.55 0.30 16.78
C SER A 20 -1.94 -0.31 16.63
N GLU A 21 -2.66 -0.44 17.75
CA GLU A 21 -4.07 -0.86 17.75
C GLU A 21 -4.95 0.11 16.94
N ALA A 22 -4.62 1.41 16.94
CA ALA A 22 -5.35 2.41 16.16
C ALA A 22 -5.21 2.17 14.65
N HIS A 23 -4.03 1.75 14.20
CA HIS A 23 -3.80 1.35 12.81
C HIS A 23 -4.62 0.09 12.48
N GLU A 24 -4.56 -0.95 13.31
CA GLU A 24 -5.33 -2.19 13.09
C GLU A 24 -6.85 -1.93 13.02
N LYS A 25 -7.37 -1.18 13.99
CA LYS A 25 -8.79 -0.81 14.03
C LYS A 25 -9.21 -0.06 12.77
N PHE A 26 -8.44 0.96 12.39
CA PHE A 26 -8.71 1.75 11.19
C PHE A 26 -8.73 0.87 9.93
N TYR A 27 -7.77 -0.04 9.78
CA TYR A 27 -7.67 -0.92 8.63
C TYR A 27 -8.96 -1.75 8.43
N TYR A 28 -9.41 -2.44 9.48
CA TYR A 28 -10.62 -3.27 9.39
C TYR A 28 -11.92 -2.45 9.31
N GLU A 29 -11.95 -1.23 9.84
CA GLU A 29 -13.09 -0.33 9.68
C GLU A 29 -13.20 0.16 8.23
N LYS A 30 -12.12 0.71 7.66
CA LYS A 30 -12.14 1.25 6.29
C LYS A 30 -12.25 0.21 5.21
N LEU A 31 -11.80 -1.01 5.46
CA LEU A 31 -12.09 -2.13 4.57
C LEU A 31 -13.59 -2.37 4.39
N LYS A 32 -14.47 -2.05 5.34
CA LYS A 32 -15.92 -2.23 5.16
C LYS A 32 -16.54 -1.18 4.23
N GLU A 33 -15.83 -0.07 4.01
CA GLU A 33 -16.31 1.07 3.22
C GLU A 33 -15.80 1.05 1.77
N VAL A 34 -14.77 0.27 1.46
CA VAL A 34 -14.23 0.17 0.09
C VAL A 34 -15.14 -0.65 -0.83
N ARG A 35 -15.10 -0.31 -2.11
CA ARG A 35 -15.89 -0.92 -3.17
C ARG A 35 -15.52 -2.39 -3.43
N TYR A 36 -14.25 -2.76 -3.22
CA TYR A 36 -13.73 -4.09 -3.47
C TYR A 36 -12.80 -4.55 -2.34
N GLN A 37 -12.82 -5.84 -2.02
CA GLN A 37 -11.94 -6.49 -1.03
C GLN A 37 -10.64 -7.03 -1.65
N ASP A 38 -10.17 -6.40 -2.72
CA ASP A 38 -8.97 -6.84 -3.45
C ASP A 38 -7.67 -6.37 -2.78
N VAL A 39 -6.53 -6.80 -3.35
CA VAL A 39 -5.20 -6.48 -2.82
C VAL A 39 -4.85 -4.98 -2.93
N TYR A 40 -5.46 -4.24 -3.85
CA TYR A 40 -5.24 -2.80 -4.02
C TYR A 40 -5.87 -2.02 -2.88
N HIS A 41 -7.14 -2.28 -2.59
CA HIS A 41 -7.89 -1.62 -1.53
C HIS A 41 -7.36 -2.01 -0.14
N LYS A 42 -6.96 -3.27 0.03
CA LYS A 42 -6.28 -3.71 1.25
C LYS A 42 -4.97 -2.95 1.47
N ALA A 43 -4.11 -2.86 0.47
CA ALA A 43 -2.86 -2.11 0.59
C ALA A 43 -3.11 -0.62 0.87
N LEU A 44 -4.10 -0.01 0.19
CA LEU A 44 -4.51 1.38 0.41
C LEU A 44 -4.96 1.63 1.86
N CYS A 45 -5.94 0.88 2.36
CA CYS A 45 -6.46 1.03 3.72
C CYS A 45 -5.37 0.77 4.77
N TYR A 46 -4.50 -0.20 4.54
CA TYR A 46 -3.37 -0.48 5.43
C TYR A 46 -2.40 0.70 5.45
N CYS A 47 -1.90 1.15 4.30
CA CYS A 47 -0.97 2.28 4.23
C CYS A 47 -1.53 3.53 4.92
N LEU A 48 -2.75 3.96 4.57
CA LEU A 48 -3.36 5.15 5.15
C LEU A 48 -3.69 5.00 6.64
N GLY A 49 -3.72 3.77 7.15
CA GLY A 49 -3.86 3.49 8.57
C GLY A 49 -2.60 3.70 9.39
N ILE A 50 -1.42 3.84 8.79
CA ILE A 50 -0.14 3.95 9.51
C ILE A 50 -0.05 5.25 10.31
N SER A 51 -0.30 6.40 9.67
CA SER A 51 -0.17 7.72 10.30
C SER A 51 -1.48 8.18 10.95
N ASP A 52 -1.38 8.88 12.08
CA ASP A 52 -2.55 9.49 12.70
C ASP A 52 -3.16 10.61 11.83
N ASP A 53 -2.30 11.37 11.16
CA ASP A 53 -2.74 12.44 10.26
C ASP A 53 -3.55 11.91 9.09
N THR A 54 -3.14 10.78 8.49
CA THR A 54 -3.85 10.17 7.37
C THR A 54 -5.17 9.54 7.80
N ARG A 55 -5.22 8.96 9.01
CA ARG A 55 -6.49 8.44 9.57
C ARG A 55 -7.50 9.56 9.80
N ARG A 56 -7.07 10.68 10.38
CA ARG A 56 -7.95 11.84 10.65
C ARG A 56 -8.45 12.52 9.37
N ASN A 57 -7.63 12.56 8.33
CA ASN A 57 -7.92 13.25 7.07
C ASN A 57 -8.28 12.30 5.92
N ILE A 58 -8.74 11.08 6.22
CA ILE A 58 -8.96 10.04 5.21
C ILE A 58 -9.87 10.47 4.06
N ASN A 59 -10.90 11.27 4.35
CA ASN A 59 -11.84 11.77 3.33
C ASN A 59 -11.24 12.86 2.43
N SER A 60 -10.14 13.51 2.86
CA SER A 60 -9.34 14.39 2.01
C SER A 60 -8.43 13.60 1.08
N ILE A 61 -8.06 12.36 1.43
CA ILE A 61 -7.08 11.56 0.68
C ILE A 61 -7.76 10.64 -0.34
N TYR A 62 -8.91 10.06 0.02
CA TYR A 62 -9.58 9.04 -0.77
C TYR A 62 -11.11 9.18 -0.72
N ASP A 63 -11.75 9.05 -1.87
CA ASP A 63 -13.20 8.98 -1.98
C ASP A 63 -13.65 7.52 -2.04
N PHE A 64 -14.22 7.00 -0.96
CA PHE A 64 -14.74 5.63 -0.90
C PHE A 64 -15.91 5.37 -1.85
N LYS A 65 -16.68 6.40 -2.22
CA LYS A 65 -17.81 6.26 -3.14
C LYS A 65 -17.33 6.11 -4.58
N THR A 66 -16.42 6.95 -5.03
CA THR A 66 -15.93 6.93 -6.41
C THR A 66 -14.74 6.00 -6.60
N GLY A 67 -13.99 5.69 -5.54
CA GLY A 67 -12.76 4.92 -5.58
C GLY A 67 -11.55 5.74 -6.08
N CYS A 68 -11.65 7.06 -6.10
CA CYS A 68 -10.60 7.95 -6.58
C CYS A 68 -9.71 8.45 -5.43
N VAL A 69 -8.41 8.49 -5.68
CA VAL A 69 -7.46 9.24 -4.84
C VAL A 69 -7.62 10.74 -5.10
N LYS A 70 -7.30 11.55 -4.09
CA LYS A 70 -7.38 13.01 -4.11
C LYS A 70 -5.98 13.57 -3.88
N THR A 71 -5.28 13.86 -4.97
CA THR A 71 -3.86 14.25 -4.93
C THR A 71 -3.65 15.63 -4.31
N GLU A 72 -4.68 16.48 -4.31
CA GLU A 72 -4.69 17.79 -3.66
C GLU A 72 -4.37 17.72 -2.16
N CYS A 73 -4.60 16.56 -1.52
CA CYS A 73 -4.29 16.36 -0.11
C CYS A 73 -2.80 16.53 0.22
N LEU A 74 -1.90 16.38 -0.76
CA LEU A 74 -0.45 16.60 -0.56
C LEU A 74 -0.09 18.07 -0.34
N HIS A 75 -1.02 18.99 -0.62
CA HIS A 75 -0.86 20.43 -0.41
C HIS A 75 -1.64 20.96 0.80
N GLU A 76 -2.36 20.09 1.51
CA GLU A 76 -3.14 20.50 2.68
C GLU A 76 -2.26 20.75 3.91
N GLY A 77 -2.62 21.75 4.70
CA GLY A 77 -1.79 22.24 5.82
C GLY A 77 -1.62 21.27 7.00
N TRP A 78 -2.33 20.14 7.02
CA TRP A 78 -2.16 19.10 8.04
C TRP A 78 -0.98 18.17 7.76
N GLN A 79 -0.41 18.21 6.54
CA GLN A 79 0.65 17.30 6.14
C GLN A 79 1.93 17.50 6.96
N THR A 80 2.52 16.37 7.34
CA THR A 80 3.88 16.25 7.87
C THR A 80 4.74 15.47 6.88
N SER A 81 6.07 15.52 7.04
CA SER A 81 6.98 14.71 6.20
C SER A 81 6.65 13.21 6.26
N GLY A 82 6.21 12.71 7.41
CA GLY A 82 5.78 11.32 7.60
C GLY A 82 4.47 11.01 6.89
N SER A 83 3.45 11.86 7.01
CA SER A 83 2.15 11.62 6.37
C SER A 83 2.24 11.72 4.84
N MET A 84 3.05 12.63 4.31
CA MET A 84 3.29 12.71 2.86
C MET A 84 3.87 11.40 2.30
N LYS A 85 4.83 10.78 3.00
CA LYS A 85 5.38 9.47 2.60
C LYS A 85 4.32 8.37 2.64
N VAL A 86 3.46 8.38 3.66
CA VAL A 86 2.33 7.43 3.76
C VAL A 86 1.35 7.60 2.60
N VAL A 87 0.95 8.83 2.28
CA VAL A 87 0.04 9.12 1.16
C VAL A 87 0.65 8.67 -0.17
N ARG A 88 1.90 9.04 -0.44
CA ARG A 88 2.59 8.64 -1.69
C ARG A 88 2.76 7.13 -1.80
N MET A 89 3.10 6.43 -0.71
CA MET A 89 3.15 4.97 -0.70
C MET A 89 1.77 4.36 -1.02
N ALA A 90 0.71 4.89 -0.41
CA ALA A 90 -0.66 4.42 -0.63
C ALA A 90 -1.09 4.63 -2.10
N PHE A 91 -0.83 5.81 -2.65
CA PHE A 91 -1.09 6.13 -4.06
C PHE A 91 -0.33 5.21 -5.00
N ASN A 92 0.95 4.93 -4.70
CA ASN A 92 1.76 4.07 -5.54
C ASN A 92 1.22 2.64 -5.61
N LEU A 93 0.93 2.02 -4.47
CA LEU A 93 0.42 0.65 -4.42
C LEU A 93 -1.00 0.52 -4.99
N TYR A 94 -1.84 1.55 -4.80
CA TYR A 94 -3.23 1.55 -5.25
C TYR A 94 -3.37 1.86 -6.75
N CYS A 95 -2.66 2.87 -7.25
CA CYS A 95 -2.75 3.31 -8.65
C CYS A 95 -1.74 2.64 -9.58
N ASN A 96 -0.78 1.86 -9.05
CA ASN A 96 0.40 1.37 -9.79
C ASN A 96 1.17 2.51 -10.49
N GLY A 97 1.31 3.66 -9.82
CA GLY A 97 1.89 4.85 -10.43
C GLY A 97 2.16 5.99 -9.46
N THR A 98 2.29 7.21 -9.98
CA THR A 98 2.60 8.41 -9.20
C THR A 98 1.57 9.50 -9.54
N PRO A 99 0.30 9.33 -9.12
CA PRO A 99 -0.82 10.11 -9.65
C PRO A 99 -0.72 11.62 -9.42
N SER A 100 0.03 12.08 -8.42
CA SER A 100 0.24 13.51 -8.15
C SER A 100 1.22 14.17 -9.13
N VAL A 101 1.98 13.40 -9.91
CA VAL A 101 2.91 13.99 -10.91
C VAL A 101 2.14 14.77 -11.96
N ASP A 102 0.95 14.31 -12.33
CA ASP A 102 0.10 14.94 -13.34
C ASP A 102 -0.55 16.25 -12.87
N ASP A 103 -0.47 16.58 -11.57
CA ASP A 103 -0.94 17.86 -11.02
C ASP A 103 -0.03 19.03 -11.43
N TYR A 104 1.21 18.73 -11.85
CA TYR A 104 2.20 19.72 -12.21
C TYR A 104 2.30 19.90 -13.72
N THR A 105 2.47 21.14 -14.16
CA THR A 105 2.60 21.49 -15.59
C THR A 105 4.03 21.67 -16.06
N LYS A 106 4.96 22.02 -15.16
CA LYS A 106 6.37 22.19 -15.48
C LYS A 106 7.11 20.87 -15.30
N THR A 107 7.92 20.50 -16.30
CA THR A 107 8.73 19.27 -16.28
C THR A 107 9.60 19.16 -15.03
N GLU A 108 10.20 20.26 -14.57
CA GLU A 108 11.05 20.22 -13.37
C GLU A 108 10.25 19.85 -12.10
N GLU A 109 9.04 20.39 -11.95
CA GLU A 109 8.16 20.10 -10.82
C GLU A 109 7.65 18.66 -10.88
N GLN A 110 7.28 18.18 -12.08
CA GLN A 110 6.92 16.78 -12.31
C GLN A 110 8.05 15.82 -11.94
N VAL A 111 9.29 16.13 -12.34
CA VAL A 111 10.46 15.33 -11.99
C VAL A 111 10.70 15.36 -10.48
N ASN A 112 10.55 16.51 -9.84
CA ASN A 112 10.70 16.63 -8.40
C ASN A 112 9.64 15.82 -7.64
N GLU A 113 8.38 15.87 -8.06
CA GLU A 113 7.32 15.04 -7.47
C GLU A 113 7.59 13.54 -7.70
N CYS A 114 7.99 13.15 -8.91
CA CYS A 114 8.32 11.76 -9.22
C CYS A 114 9.44 11.21 -8.32
N ARG A 115 10.44 12.04 -7.96
CA ARG A 115 11.51 11.63 -7.02
C ARG A 115 10.98 11.28 -5.64
N GLN A 116 9.92 11.94 -5.18
CA GLN A 116 9.30 11.69 -3.87
C GLN A 116 8.69 10.27 -3.73
N TYR A 117 8.56 9.53 -4.83
CA TYR A 117 8.11 8.14 -4.85
C TYR A 117 9.24 7.11 -4.86
N THR A 118 10.50 7.55 -4.86
CA THR A 118 11.64 6.65 -4.85
C THR A 118 11.74 5.87 -3.54
N VAL A 119 12.44 4.74 -3.58
CA VAL A 119 12.70 3.94 -2.37
C VAL A 119 13.42 4.77 -1.32
N GLU A 120 14.40 5.59 -1.71
CA GLU A 120 15.14 6.45 -0.79
C GLU A 120 14.19 7.44 -0.07
N ASP A 121 13.38 8.17 -0.82
CA ASP A 121 12.46 9.15 -0.24
C ASP A 121 11.37 8.49 0.63
N LEU A 122 10.75 7.40 0.17
CA LEU A 122 9.68 6.74 0.90
C LEU A 122 10.19 5.99 2.13
N PHE A 123 11.27 5.19 2.00
CA PHE A 123 11.71 4.28 3.06
C PHE A 123 12.71 4.89 4.04
N CYS A 124 13.23 6.09 3.80
CA CYS A 124 14.01 6.83 4.79
C CYS A 124 13.09 7.43 5.88
N CYS A 125 12.41 6.58 6.65
CA CYS A 125 11.58 6.94 7.82
C CYS A 125 11.27 5.71 8.70
N ALA A 126 10.75 5.97 9.90
CA ALA A 126 10.33 4.91 10.84
C ALA A 126 9.17 4.04 10.35
N TYR A 127 8.49 4.43 9.26
CA TYR A 127 7.37 3.67 8.70
C TYR A 127 7.78 2.57 7.71
N ALA A 128 9.06 2.50 7.34
CA ALA A 128 9.58 1.49 6.40
C ALA A 128 9.13 0.04 6.70
N PRO A 129 9.15 -0.45 7.97
CA PRO A 129 8.62 -1.76 8.33
C PRO A 129 7.19 -2.03 7.87
N PHE A 130 6.34 -1.00 7.97
CA PHE A 130 4.93 -1.09 7.63
C PHE A 130 4.73 -0.89 6.13
N PHE A 131 5.60 -0.15 5.44
CA PHE A 131 5.59 -0.12 3.98
C PHE A 131 5.93 -1.47 3.36
N TRP A 132 6.87 -2.25 3.93
CA TRP A 132 7.09 -3.64 3.50
C TRP A 132 5.85 -4.50 3.70
N GLN A 133 5.17 -4.36 4.85
CA GLN A 133 3.91 -5.08 5.09
C GLN A 133 2.82 -4.72 4.08
N ALA A 134 2.72 -3.44 3.68
CA ALA A 134 1.79 -2.99 2.65
C ALA A 134 2.10 -3.59 1.27
N ILE A 135 3.39 -3.67 0.90
CA ILE A 135 3.84 -4.35 -0.32
C ILE A 135 3.43 -5.83 -0.30
N GLN A 136 3.65 -6.52 0.83
CA GLN A 136 3.24 -7.93 0.97
C GLN A 136 1.72 -8.11 0.83
N ILE A 137 0.93 -7.19 1.39
CA ILE A 137 -0.53 -7.20 1.22
C ILE A 137 -0.93 -6.99 -0.24
N ARG A 138 -0.21 -6.12 -0.96
CA ARG A 138 -0.44 -5.82 -2.37
C ARG A 138 -0.05 -6.98 -3.30
N TYR A 139 0.97 -7.74 -2.92
CA TYR A 139 1.61 -8.80 -3.71
C TYR A 139 1.75 -10.10 -2.89
N PRO A 140 0.64 -10.67 -2.39
CA PRO A 140 0.69 -11.81 -1.47
C PRO A 140 1.35 -13.05 -2.07
N GLU A 141 1.20 -13.26 -3.38
CA GLU A 141 1.80 -14.37 -4.13
C GLU A 141 3.33 -14.29 -4.22
N TYR A 142 3.91 -13.10 -4.03
CA TYR A 142 5.36 -12.85 -4.05
C TYR A 142 5.94 -12.56 -2.66
N ALA A 143 5.10 -12.49 -1.63
CA ALA A 143 5.53 -12.18 -0.27
C ALA A 143 6.33 -13.31 0.41
N THR A 144 6.23 -14.53 -0.14
CA THR A 144 7.04 -15.69 0.28
C THR A 144 7.67 -16.31 -0.97
N TYR A 145 8.96 -16.60 -0.92
CA TYR A 145 9.64 -17.24 -2.05
C TYR A 145 9.05 -18.64 -2.29
N ASN A 146 8.37 -18.80 -3.41
CA ASN A 146 7.75 -20.04 -3.82
C ASN A 146 8.60 -20.70 -4.92
N ARG A 147 9.34 -21.76 -4.56
CA ARG A 147 10.19 -22.52 -5.48
C ARG A 147 9.43 -23.15 -6.65
N GLU A 148 8.18 -23.56 -6.42
CA GLU A 148 7.34 -24.16 -7.46
C GLU A 148 6.88 -23.12 -8.48
N LEU A 149 6.45 -21.95 -8.00
CA LEU A 149 6.09 -20.82 -8.85
C LEU A 149 7.30 -20.33 -9.65
N TYR A 150 8.46 -20.26 -8.99
CA TYR A 150 9.73 -19.91 -9.62
C TYR A 150 10.12 -20.90 -10.74
N ALA A 151 10.01 -22.20 -10.48
CA ALA A 151 10.24 -23.23 -11.49
C ALA A 151 9.22 -23.18 -12.65
N LEU A 152 7.95 -22.88 -12.35
CA LEU A 152 6.90 -22.73 -13.38
C LEU A 152 7.21 -21.61 -14.37
N PHE A 153 7.86 -20.54 -13.92
CA PHE A 153 8.31 -19.43 -14.77
C PHE A 153 9.66 -19.66 -15.46
N GLY A 154 10.18 -20.89 -15.45
CA GLY A 154 11.42 -21.24 -16.13
C GLY A 154 12.67 -20.79 -15.36
N GLY A 155 12.54 -20.62 -14.05
CA GLY A 155 13.65 -20.26 -13.19
C GLY A 155 14.80 -21.29 -13.19
N ALA A 156 16.03 -20.81 -13.31
CA ALA A 156 17.26 -21.60 -13.36
C ALA A 156 18.30 -21.22 -12.28
N ASP A 157 17.90 -20.45 -11.26
CA ASP A 157 18.75 -20.01 -10.13
C ASP A 157 19.35 -21.18 -9.34
#